data_AF-A0A5C7IV95-F1
#
_entry.id   AF-A0A5C7IV95-F1
#
_cell.length_a   1.000
_cell.length_b   1.000
_cell.length_c   1.000
_cell.angle_alpha   90.00
_cell.angle_beta   90.00
_cell.angle_gamma   90.00
#
_symmetry.space_group_name_H-M   'P 1'
#
loop_
_entity.id
_entity.type
_entity.pdbx_description
1 polymer ?
#
loop_
_entity_poly.entity_id
_entity_poly.type
_entity_poly.pdbx_seq_one_letter_code
_entity_poly.pdbx_strand_id
1 'polypeptide(L)'
;MGRGVVVGVAVGVAAAACVVAGVVVGKRVKSRRKWKRVMGVLRELEEGCETTVGRLRQVVDAMAVEMHAGLASEGGSKLKMLLTYVDNLPSGVSGIGIDIKFFAFELSIYTMSSVRLTFDIVMNEKGTYYALDLGGTNFRVLRVQLGGQRSSILDKDVERQTIPQHLMTGTSEDLFDFIASSLQQFVEKEGNGSTPSFVRRELGFTFSFPVKQSSVSSGLLLKWTKGFAIEDMVGKEVCECLQQALIRKGLDMRVAALVNDTVGTLALGHYHDVDTVAAVIIGTGTNACYLERTDAIIKCQGLLTSSGGMVVNMEWGNFWSSHLPRTSYDIDLDANSPNPNDQGFEKMISGMYLGDIVRRVVLRMSQESDIFGPASPRLSMPFILRTPLMAEMHEDDSPELTEVARILKDVLEISDVPLKVRKLIVRICDVVTRRAARLAAAGIVGILKKIGRDGSGGITSGRSRSDIKMRRTVVAIEGGLYTSYTMFREYLHEALTEILGEDIAQHVILKVTEDGSGTGAALLVTKFLHRKSLCKVLQKTKSLDCLKLMGLDLGTVMKFVHRKSLCKVLQKTKLLDYVKLLGKIMGQVTPVLLFFTGIDRLRRL
;
A
#
# COMPACT_ATOMS: atom_id res chain seq x y z
N MET A 1 -45.33 -56.89 -57.97
CA MET A 1 -44.05 -56.22 -57.63
C MET A 1 -44.05 -55.44 -56.30
N GLY A 2 -45.03 -55.61 -55.39
CA GLY A 2 -45.24 -54.64 -54.29
C GLY A 2 -44.66 -54.95 -52.90
N ARG A 3 -44.35 -56.21 -52.53
CA ARG A 3 -43.96 -56.55 -51.14
C ARG A 3 -42.44 -56.50 -50.87
N GLY A 4 -41.63 -56.99 -51.80
CA GLY A 4 -40.15 -57.01 -51.63
C GLY A 4 -39.51 -55.62 -51.63
N VAL A 5 -40.07 -54.69 -52.43
CA VAL A 5 -39.59 -53.30 -52.50
C VAL A 5 -39.90 -52.55 -51.21
N VAL A 6 -41.09 -52.73 -50.64
CA VAL A 6 -41.49 -52.08 -49.38
C VAL A 6 -40.66 -52.57 -48.19
N VAL A 7 -40.37 -53.87 -48.12
CA VAL A 7 -39.50 -54.44 -47.06
C VAL A 7 -38.05 -53.97 -47.23
N GLY A 8 -37.51 -53.94 -48.45
CA GLY A 8 -36.17 -53.45 -48.72
C GLY A 8 -35.97 -51.98 -48.36
N VAL A 9 -36.96 -51.12 -48.66
CA VAL A 9 -36.95 -49.70 -48.29
C VAL A 9 -37.04 -49.53 -46.77
N ALA A 10 -37.92 -50.27 -46.08
CA ALA A 10 -38.06 -50.19 -44.63
C ALA A 10 -36.79 -50.62 -43.88
N VAL A 11 -36.14 -51.71 -44.34
CA VAL A 11 -34.86 -52.18 -43.77
C VAL A 11 -33.74 -51.17 -44.03
N GLY A 12 -33.67 -50.58 -45.22
CA GLY A 12 -32.70 -49.53 -45.55
C GLY A 12 -32.85 -48.28 -44.68
N VAL A 13 -34.08 -47.81 -44.46
CA VAL A 13 -34.37 -46.65 -43.58
C VAL A 13 -34.02 -46.96 -42.12
N ALA A 14 -34.35 -48.15 -41.63
CA ALA A 14 -34.02 -48.56 -40.26
C ALA A 14 -32.50 -48.68 -40.03
N ALA A 15 -31.77 -49.23 -40.99
CA ALA A 15 -30.31 -49.31 -40.94
C ALA A 15 -29.66 -47.92 -40.96
N ALA A 16 -30.13 -47.02 -41.82
CA ALA A 16 -29.68 -45.64 -41.87
C ALA A 16 -29.96 -44.90 -40.55
N ALA A 17 -31.16 -45.07 -39.96
CA ALA A 17 -31.52 -44.49 -38.68
C ALA A 17 -30.63 -44.99 -37.53
N CYS A 18 -30.28 -46.28 -37.51
CA CYS A 18 -29.38 -46.86 -36.51
C CYS A 18 -27.95 -46.32 -36.64
N VAL A 19 -27.44 -46.17 -37.86
CA VAL A 19 -26.12 -45.57 -38.10
C VAL A 19 -26.10 -44.11 -37.66
N VAL A 20 -27.11 -43.32 -38.01
CA VAL A 20 -27.25 -41.92 -37.55
C VAL A 20 -27.34 -41.85 -36.03
N ALA A 21 -28.14 -42.70 -35.40
CA ALA A 21 -28.24 -42.77 -33.94
C ALA A 21 -26.90 -43.13 -33.29
N GLY A 22 -26.18 -44.11 -33.83
CA GLY A 22 -24.85 -44.51 -33.37
C GLY A 22 -23.82 -43.37 -33.48
N VAL A 23 -23.84 -42.62 -34.59
CA VAL A 23 -22.98 -41.43 -34.80
C VAL A 23 -23.35 -40.32 -33.82
N VAL A 24 -24.64 -40.04 -33.60
CA VAL A 24 -25.10 -39.02 -32.64
C VAL A 24 -24.71 -39.41 -31.22
N VAL A 25 -24.88 -40.67 -30.83
CA VAL A 25 -24.46 -41.19 -29.53
C VAL A 25 -22.94 -41.10 -29.38
N GLY A 26 -22.17 -41.51 -30.40
CA GLY A 26 -20.71 -41.41 -30.41
C GLY A 26 -20.22 -39.96 -30.26
N LYS A 27 -20.82 -39.01 -31.00
CA LYS A 27 -20.54 -37.57 -30.88
C LYS A 27 -20.88 -37.06 -29.47
N ARG A 28 -22.03 -37.45 -28.91
CA ARG A 28 -22.44 -37.09 -27.53
C ARG A 28 -21.47 -37.64 -26.49
N VAL A 29 -21.03 -38.89 -26.61
CA VAL A 29 -20.05 -39.50 -25.69
C VAL A 29 -18.70 -38.79 -25.76
N LYS A 30 -18.20 -38.49 -26.98
CA LYS A 30 -16.96 -37.73 -27.17
C LYS A 30 -17.04 -36.33 -26.57
N SER A 31 -18.15 -35.62 -26.82
CA SER A 31 -18.42 -34.30 -26.24
C SER A 31 -18.48 -34.35 -24.70
N ARG A 32 -19.14 -35.36 -24.11
CA ARG A 32 -19.16 -35.57 -22.65
C ARG A 32 -17.76 -35.82 -22.08
N ARG A 33 -16.93 -36.63 -22.75
CA ARG A 33 -15.55 -36.91 -22.30
C ARG A 33 -14.69 -35.64 -22.33
N LYS A 34 -14.81 -34.83 -23.38
CA LYS A 34 -14.13 -33.53 -23.50
C LYS A 34 -14.57 -32.55 -22.42
N TRP A 35 -15.88 -32.41 -22.20
CA TRP A 35 -16.43 -31.60 -21.11
C TRP A 35 -15.91 -32.05 -19.73
N LYS A 36 -15.78 -33.37 -19.50
CA LYS A 36 -15.20 -33.89 -18.26
C LYS A 36 -13.75 -33.43 -18.04
N ARG A 37 -12.93 -33.35 -19.09
CA ARG A 37 -11.54 -32.85 -18.97
C ARG A 37 -11.51 -31.38 -18.57
N VAL A 38 -12.29 -30.56 -19.27
CA VAL A 38 -12.46 -29.13 -18.96
C VAL A 38 -12.92 -28.91 -17.52
N MET A 39 -13.91 -29.67 -17.05
CA MET A 39 -14.36 -29.61 -15.66
C MET A 39 -13.30 -30.11 -14.67
N GLY A 40 -12.40 -31.00 -15.09
CA GLY A 40 -11.23 -31.41 -14.33
C GLY A 40 -10.25 -30.25 -14.14
N VAL A 41 -9.96 -29.48 -15.20
CA VAL A 41 -9.15 -28.27 -15.13
C VAL A 41 -9.76 -27.23 -14.18
N LEU A 42 -11.07 -27.00 -14.26
CA LEU A 42 -11.74 -26.09 -13.33
C LEU A 42 -11.63 -26.60 -11.88
N ARG A 43 -11.84 -27.89 -11.64
CA ARG A 43 -11.75 -28.46 -10.29
C ARG A 43 -10.34 -28.35 -9.72
N GLU A 44 -9.32 -28.62 -10.52
CA GLU A 44 -7.92 -28.44 -10.11
C GLU A 44 -7.62 -26.99 -9.76
N LEU A 45 -8.17 -26.03 -10.51
CA LEU A 45 -8.09 -24.61 -10.18
C LEU A 45 -8.81 -24.29 -8.85
N GLU A 46 -10.04 -24.77 -8.67
CA GLU A 46 -10.84 -24.55 -7.45
C GLU A 46 -10.13 -25.10 -6.20
N GLU A 47 -9.65 -26.34 -6.26
CA GLU A 47 -8.91 -27.00 -5.18
C GLU A 47 -7.56 -26.31 -4.93
N GLY A 48 -6.83 -25.97 -5.99
CA GLY A 48 -5.52 -25.30 -5.90
C GLY A 48 -5.60 -23.88 -5.35
N CYS A 49 -6.68 -23.15 -5.64
CA CYS A 49 -6.95 -21.79 -5.16
C CYS A 49 -7.66 -21.74 -3.80
N GLU A 50 -7.95 -22.88 -3.18
CA GLU A 50 -8.73 -22.95 -1.96
C GLU A 50 -8.07 -22.18 -0.80
N THR A 51 -8.86 -21.29 -0.19
CA THR A 51 -8.45 -20.37 0.89
C THR A 51 -9.40 -20.50 2.08
N THR A 52 -9.44 -21.69 2.68
CA THR A 52 -10.20 -21.93 3.92
C THR A 52 -9.76 -20.97 5.02
N VAL A 53 -10.65 -20.64 5.96
CA VAL A 53 -10.34 -19.73 7.07
C VAL A 53 -9.12 -20.23 7.87
N GLY A 54 -9.00 -21.55 8.08
CA GLY A 54 -7.84 -22.16 8.72
C GLY A 54 -6.53 -21.88 7.97
N ARG A 55 -6.52 -22.04 6.65
CA ARG A 55 -5.36 -21.72 5.80
C ARG A 55 -5.03 -20.22 5.82
N LEU A 56 -6.04 -19.36 5.76
CA LEU A 56 -5.85 -17.91 5.83
C LEU A 56 -5.25 -17.47 7.18
N ARG A 57 -5.65 -18.07 8.30
CA ARG A 57 -5.02 -17.83 9.61
C ARG A 57 -3.55 -18.24 9.63
N GLN A 58 -3.18 -19.34 8.98
CA GLN A 58 -1.77 -19.71 8.82
C GLN A 58 -0.98 -18.69 7.98
N VAL A 59 -1.60 -18.13 6.93
CA VAL A 59 -1.01 -17.03 6.15
C VAL A 59 -0.83 -15.77 7.00
N VAL A 60 -1.82 -15.41 7.82
CA VAL A 60 -1.75 -14.30 8.79
C VAL A 60 -0.59 -14.49 9.76
N ASP A 61 -0.46 -15.68 10.33
CA ASP A 61 0.61 -16.00 11.29
C ASP A 61 1.99 -15.92 10.63
N ALA A 62 2.13 -16.50 9.43
CA ALA A 62 3.37 -16.43 8.66
C ALA A 62 3.73 -14.98 8.29
N MET A 63 2.76 -14.15 7.90
CA MET A 63 2.97 -12.72 7.63
C MET A 63 3.50 -12.01 8.88
N ALA A 64 2.89 -12.22 10.04
CA ALA A 64 3.33 -11.60 11.29
C ALA A 64 4.76 -12.03 11.71
N VAL A 65 5.13 -13.29 11.45
CA VAL A 65 6.49 -13.82 11.66
C VAL A 65 7.50 -13.15 10.73
N GLU A 66 7.21 -13.12 9.42
CA GLU A 66 8.09 -12.48 8.44
C GLU A 66 8.25 -10.98 8.73
N MET A 67 7.22 -10.31 9.25
CA MET A 67 7.29 -8.90 9.67
C MET A 67 8.25 -8.73 10.85
N HIS A 68 8.19 -9.60 11.86
CA HIS A 68 9.14 -9.57 12.98
C HIS A 68 10.57 -9.78 12.51
N ALA A 69 10.80 -10.77 11.64
CA ALA A 69 12.12 -11.08 11.11
C ALA A 69 12.70 -9.92 10.28
N GLY A 70 11.89 -9.26 9.45
CA GLY A 70 12.32 -8.11 8.64
C GLY A 70 12.61 -6.83 9.45
N LEU A 71 11.98 -6.67 10.62
CA LEU A 71 12.29 -5.59 11.57
C LEU A 71 13.52 -5.91 12.44
N ALA A 72 13.85 -7.19 12.60
CA ALA A 72 14.96 -7.63 13.42
C ALA A 72 16.32 -7.26 12.79
N SER A 73 16.47 -7.46 11.48
CA SER A 73 17.71 -7.21 10.74
C SER A 73 17.47 -6.96 9.26
N GLU A 74 18.41 -6.27 8.60
CA GLU A 74 18.39 -6.12 7.14
C GLU A 74 18.59 -7.48 6.45
N GLY A 75 17.65 -7.85 5.57
CA GLY A 75 17.68 -9.14 4.88
C GLY A 75 17.20 -10.33 5.71
N GLY A 76 16.71 -10.12 6.94
CA GLY A 76 16.22 -11.21 7.81
C GLY A 76 14.93 -11.89 7.36
N SER A 77 14.27 -11.36 6.31
CA SER A 77 12.97 -11.78 5.83
C SER A 77 12.83 -11.45 4.34
N LYS A 78 11.90 -12.12 3.66
CA LYS A 78 11.52 -11.70 2.30
C LYS A 78 10.74 -10.38 2.31
N LEU A 79 10.10 -10.05 3.44
CA LEU A 79 9.59 -8.72 3.73
C LEU A 79 10.75 -7.80 4.12
N LYS A 80 11.02 -6.79 3.29
CA LYS A 80 12.15 -5.88 3.54
C LYS A 80 11.96 -5.00 4.77
N MET A 81 10.70 -4.68 5.11
CA MET A 81 10.35 -3.83 6.26
C MET A 81 11.21 -2.55 6.30
N LEU A 82 11.19 -1.81 5.19
CA LEU A 82 12.03 -0.64 4.95
C LEU A 82 11.64 0.53 5.84
N LEU A 83 12.65 1.16 6.45
CA LEU A 83 12.47 2.38 7.22
C LEU A 83 12.18 3.55 6.28
N THR A 84 11.13 4.30 6.58
CA THR A 84 10.67 5.41 5.74
C THR A 84 11.14 6.78 6.22
N TYR A 85 11.73 6.83 7.42
CA TYR A 85 12.07 8.05 8.16
C TYR A 85 10.86 8.99 8.42
N VAL A 86 9.64 8.50 8.21
CA VAL A 86 8.40 9.18 8.60
C VAL A 86 8.09 8.78 10.04
N ASP A 87 8.56 9.59 10.98
CA ASP A 87 8.34 9.42 12.42
C ASP A 87 7.18 10.28 12.95
N ASN A 88 6.51 11.07 12.11
CA ASN A 88 5.37 11.88 12.51
C ASN A 88 4.39 12.04 11.34
N LEU A 89 3.17 11.53 11.51
CA LEU A 89 2.12 11.63 10.50
C LEU A 89 1.41 12.98 10.57
N PRO A 90 0.90 13.51 9.45
CA PRO A 90 0.11 14.73 9.45
C PRO A 90 -1.19 14.54 10.23
N SER A 91 -1.53 15.48 11.11
CA SER A 91 -2.73 15.39 11.96
C SER A 91 -3.64 16.61 11.85
N GLY A 92 -3.16 17.71 11.26
CA GLY A 92 -3.96 18.92 11.11
C GLY A 92 -4.27 19.66 12.42
N VAL A 93 -3.64 19.25 13.52
CA VAL A 93 -3.82 19.87 14.84
C VAL A 93 -2.61 20.72 15.16
N SER A 94 -2.86 21.93 15.69
CA SER A 94 -1.81 22.83 16.20
C SER A 94 -1.59 22.52 17.67
N GLY A 95 -0.33 22.39 18.07
CA GLY A 95 0.00 22.24 19.48
C GLY A 95 1.49 22.32 19.75
N ILE A 96 1.84 22.95 20.87
CA ILE A 96 3.16 22.76 21.49
C ILE A 96 2.95 21.65 22.52
N GLY A 97 3.43 20.45 22.19
CA GLY A 97 3.50 19.33 23.13
C GLY A 97 4.85 19.34 23.83
N ILE A 98 4.86 19.39 25.15
CA ILE A 98 6.06 19.09 25.94
C ILE A 98 5.85 17.69 26.49
N ASP A 99 6.55 16.71 25.92
CA ASP A 99 6.52 15.35 26.42
C ASP A 99 7.78 15.10 27.26
N ILE A 100 7.59 14.95 28.58
CA ILE A 100 8.67 14.68 29.53
C ILE A 100 8.71 13.16 29.72
N LYS A 101 9.53 12.47 28.92
CA LYS A 101 9.72 11.02 29.06
C LYS A 101 10.81 10.71 30.09
N PHE A 102 10.43 10.08 31.19
CA PHE A 102 11.36 9.49 32.14
C PHE A 102 11.77 8.10 31.63
N PHE A 103 13.01 7.96 31.17
CA PHE A 103 13.59 6.65 30.90
C PHE A 103 14.25 6.12 32.17
N ALA A 104 13.65 5.10 32.79
CA ALA A 104 14.32 4.29 33.79
C ALA A 104 14.98 3.11 33.06
N PHE A 105 16.31 3.12 32.97
CA PHE A 105 17.05 1.88 32.67
C PHE A 105 17.12 1.08 33.97
N GLU A 106 16.54 -0.12 34.00
CA GLU A 106 16.82 -1.08 35.07
C GLU A 106 18.25 -1.59 34.91
N LEU A 107 19.21 -0.86 35.48
CA LEU A 107 20.43 -1.45 36.00
C LEU A 107 20.51 -1.11 37.48
N SER A 108 20.33 -2.14 38.32
CA SER A 108 20.81 -2.22 39.71
C SER A 108 20.57 -0.98 40.60
N ILE A 109 19.45 -1.00 41.34
CA ILE A 109 19.11 -0.41 42.67
C ILE A 109 19.68 0.96 43.13
N TYR A 110 20.67 1.62 42.52
CA TYR A 110 21.24 2.88 43.06
C TYR A 110 21.60 4.00 42.08
N THR A 111 21.33 3.91 40.77
CA THR A 111 21.58 5.05 39.86
C THR A 111 20.55 5.18 38.73
N MET A 112 19.65 6.17 38.83
CA MET A 112 18.94 6.70 37.65
C MET A 112 19.90 7.60 36.87
N SER A 113 20.29 7.23 35.65
CA SER A 113 21.42 7.88 34.97
C SER A 113 21.09 8.95 33.92
N SER A 114 19.82 9.27 33.63
CA SER A 114 19.48 10.33 32.67
C SER A 114 17.99 10.72 32.69
N VAL A 115 17.68 12.02 32.57
CA VAL A 115 16.33 12.54 32.26
C VAL A 115 16.41 13.22 30.89
N ARG A 116 15.57 12.81 29.93
CA ARG A 116 15.53 13.39 28.58
C ARG A 116 14.24 14.18 28.40
N LEU A 117 14.36 15.50 28.21
CA LEU A 117 13.25 16.39 27.87
C LEU A 117 13.12 16.49 26.34
N THR A 118 11.94 16.15 25.80
CA THR A 118 11.62 16.29 24.38
C THR A 118 10.55 17.38 24.19
N PHE A 119 10.82 18.33 23.28
CA PHE A 119 9.88 19.38 22.90
C PHE A 119 9.36 19.07 21.49
N ASP A 120 8.06 18.81 21.36
CA ASP A 120 7.40 18.61 20.08
C ASP A 120 6.57 19.85 19.73
N ILE A 121 7.08 20.63 18.78
CA ILE A 121 6.32 21.75 18.19
C ILE A 121 5.58 21.19 16.98
N VAL A 122 4.27 20.99 17.11
CA VAL A 122 3.38 20.59 16.03
C VAL A 122 2.85 21.86 15.36
N MET A 123 3.49 22.24 14.25
CA MET A 123 2.96 23.30 13.38
C MET A 123 1.91 22.75 12.42
N ASN A 124 0.91 23.59 12.13
CA ASN A 124 -0.15 23.29 11.17
C ASN A 124 0.42 23.18 9.75
N GLU A 125 -0.07 22.19 9.01
CA GLU A 125 0.24 21.98 7.61
C GLU A 125 -0.45 23.10 6.80
N LYS A 126 0.28 24.18 6.50
CA LYS A 126 -0.21 25.36 5.76
C LYS A 126 0.75 25.73 4.64
N GLY A 127 0.21 26.19 3.50
CA GLY A 127 0.98 26.65 2.35
C GLY A 127 0.68 25.85 1.08
N THR A 128 1.38 26.21 0.00
CA THR A 128 1.26 25.54 -1.30
C THR A 128 2.45 24.62 -1.51
N TYR A 129 2.17 23.36 -1.81
CA TYR A 129 3.18 22.31 -1.98
C TYR A 129 2.89 21.51 -3.23
N TYR A 130 3.93 20.93 -3.80
CA TYR A 130 3.85 20.12 -5.00
C TYR A 130 4.06 18.65 -4.66
N ALA A 131 3.47 17.77 -5.44
CA ALA A 131 3.81 16.36 -5.42
C ALA A 131 4.00 15.81 -6.84
N LEU A 132 4.94 14.89 -6.96
CA LEU A 132 5.14 14.06 -8.13
C LEU A 132 4.90 12.62 -7.70
N ASP A 133 3.99 11.93 -8.36
CA ASP A 133 3.68 10.53 -8.08
C ASP A 133 3.99 9.65 -9.27
N LEU A 134 5.08 8.89 -9.16
CA LEU A 134 5.60 7.97 -10.17
C LEU A 134 5.52 6.53 -9.63
N GLY A 135 4.59 5.75 -10.17
CA GLY A 135 4.37 4.39 -9.67
C GLY A 135 3.86 3.34 -10.67
N GLY A 136 3.74 3.70 -11.96
CA GLY A 136 3.28 2.80 -13.03
C GLY A 136 3.50 3.41 -14.41
N THR A 137 2.69 3.03 -15.40
CA THR A 137 2.75 3.55 -16.79
C THR A 137 2.28 4.99 -16.94
N ASN A 138 1.68 5.55 -15.89
CA ASN A 138 1.33 6.95 -15.77
C ASN A 138 2.00 7.52 -14.53
N PHE A 139 2.32 8.81 -14.57
CA PHE A 139 2.65 9.58 -13.38
C PHE A 139 1.67 10.74 -13.21
N ARG A 140 1.62 11.29 -12.01
CA ARG A 140 0.79 12.44 -11.68
C ARG A 140 1.65 13.58 -11.15
N VAL A 141 1.32 14.80 -11.53
CA VAL A 141 1.84 16.02 -10.91
C VAL A 141 0.69 16.71 -10.20
N LEU A 142 0.96 17.17 -8.98
CA LEU A 142 -0.06 17.75 -8.11
C LEU A 142 0.43 19.06 -7.53
N ARG A 143 -0.51 20.00 -7.36
CA ARG A 143 -0.39 21.17 -6.50
C ARG A 143 -1.44 21.06 -5.42
N VAL A 144 -1.04 21.22 -4.16
CA VAL A 144 -1.93 21.14 -3.00
C VAL A 144 -1.77 22.39 -2.16
N GLN A 145 -2.87 23.11 -1.95
CA GLN A 145 -2.93 24.25 -1.05
C GLN A 145 -3.54 23.82 0.29
N LEU A 146 -2.78 23.96 1.37
CA LEU A 146 -3.17 23.52 2.70
C LEU A 146 -3.58 24.71 3.58
N GLY A 147 -4.72 24.58 4.25
CA GLY A 147 -5.34 25.65 5.04
C GLY A 147 -4.85 25.76 6.48
N GLY A 148 -4.06 24.80 6.97
CA GLY A 148 -3.56 24.80 8.34
C GLY A 148 -4.60 24.43 9.39
N GLN A 149 -5.67 23.72 9.02
CA GLN A 149 -6.60 23.06 9.93
C GLN A 149 -6.77 21.61 9.49
N ARG A 150 -7.23 20.73 10.39
CA ARG A 150 -7.46 19.32 10.07
C ARG A 150 -8.38 19.14 8.87
N SER A 151 -7.98 18.26 7.95
CA SER A 151 -8.68 18.01 6.69
C SER A 151 -8.90 19.25 5.82
N SER A 152 -8.19 20.36 6.06
CA SER A 152 -8.35 21.60 5.29
C SER A 152 -7.39 21.61 4.11
N ILE A 153 -7.85 21.05 3.00
CA ILE A 153 -7.25 21.22 1.67
C ILE A 153 -8.07 22.31 0.97
N LEU A 154 -7.46 23.46 0.70
CA LEU A 154 -8.13 24.64 0.13
C LEU A 154 -8.28 24.53 -1.37
N ASP A 155 -7.26 24.01 -2.04
CA ASP A 155 -7.22 23.86 -3.49
C ASP A 155 -6.32 22.67 -3.87
N LYS A 156 -6.65 22.02 -4.98
CA LYS A 156 -5.93 20.84 -5.48
C LYS A 156 -6.00 20.77 -7.01
N ASP A 157 -4.84 20.85 -7.65
CA ASP A 157 -4.69 20.56 -9.08
C ASP A 157 -3.98 19.22 -9.26
N VAL A 158 -4.45 18.42 -10.21
CA VAL A 158 -3.87 17.12 -10.55
C VAL A 158 -3.82 16.98 -12.06
N GLU A 159 -2.64 16.74 -12.62
CA GLU A 159 -2.45 16.41 -14.03
C GLU A 159 -1.82 15.03 -14.16
N ARG A 160 -2.42 14.17 -14.99
CA ARG A 160 -1.91 12.83 -15.27
C ARG A 160 -1.19 12.83 -16.60
N GLN A 161 -0.05 12.16 -16.63
CA GLN A 161 0.82 12.08 -17.80
C GLN A 161 1.17 10.62 -18.07
N THR A 162 0.98 10.19 -19.32
CA THR A 162 1.35 8.85 -19.78
C THR A 162 2.83 8.80 -20.07
N ILE A 163 3.52 7.78 -19.58
CA ILE A 163 4.95 7.59 -19.85
C ILE A 163 5.09 6.81 -21.17
N PRO A 164 5.74 7.39 -22.19
CA PRO A 164 6.09 6.65 -23.39
C PRO A 164 6.88 5.37 -23.05
N GLN A 165 6.48 4.24 -23.65
CA GLN A 165 7.03 2.93 -23.27
C GLN A 165 8.56 2.83 -23.43
N HIS A 166 9.13 3.51 -24.43
CA HIS A 166 10.58 3.54 -24.63
C HIS A 166 11.35 4.21 -23.48
N LEU A 167 10.72 5.12 -22.71
CA LEU A 167 11.34 5.74 -21.55
C LEU A 167 11.36 4.82 -20.32
N MET A 168 10.50 3.79 -20.28
CA MET A 168 10.49 2.82 -19.18
C MET A 168 11.67 1.84 -19.24
N THR A 169 12.33 1.74 -20.40
CA THR A 169 13.48 0.88 -20.68
C THR A 169 14.67 1.67 -21.25
N GLY A 170 14.61 2.99 -21.20
CA GLY A 170 15.63 3.90 -21.72
C GLY A 170 16.67 4.24 -20.64
N THR A 171 17.12 5.49 -20.62
CA THR A 171 18.05 5.98 -19.60
C THR A 171 17.33 6.70 -18.45
N SER A 172 17.99 6.77 -17.28
CA SER A 172 17.48 7.55 -16.16
C SER A 172 17.33 9.03 -16.51
N GLU A 173 18.26 9.58 -17.29
CA GLU A 173 18.22 10.97 -17.74
C GLU A 173 16.97 11.26 -18.58
N ASP A 174 16.67 10.44 -19.59
CA ASP A 174 15.51 10.65 -20.47
C ASP A 174 14.19 10.62 -19.70
N LEU A 175 14.03 9.66 -18.77
CA LEU A 175 12.84 9.57 -17.94
C LEU A 175 12.67 10.81 -17.06
N PHE A 176 13.71 11.22 -16.35
CA PHE A 176 13.61 12.36 -15.43
C PHE A 176 13.51 13.69 -16.16
N ASP A 177 14.11 13.83 -17.34
CA ASP A 177 13.95 15.02 -18.19
C ASP A 177 12.52 15.15 -18.73
N PHE A 178 11.89 14.05 -19.13
CA PHE A 178 10.49 14.03 -19.51
C PHE A 178 9.59 14.47 -18.34
N ILE A 179 9.80 13.90 -17.16
CA ILE A 179 9.06 14.27 -15.94
C ILE A 179 9.26 15.75 -15.58
N ALA A 180 10.50 16.24 -15.62
CA ALA A 180 10.82 17.63 -15.31
C ALA A 180 10.16 18.59 -16.32
N SER A 181 10.07 18.20 -17.59
CA SER A 181 9.39 18.98 -18.64
C SER A 181 7.88 19.03 -18.41
N SER A 182 7.26 17.93 -17.96
CA SER A 182 5.83 17.93 -17.58
C SER A 182 5.57 18.77 -16.33
N LEU A 183 6.46 18.73 -15.33
CA LEU A 183 6.38 19.61 -14.15
C LEU A 183 6.52 21.08 -14.55
N GLN A 184 7.37 21.40 -15.52
CA GLN A 184 7.51 22.75 -16.06
C GLN A 184 6.18 23.26 -16.62
N GLN A 185 5.59 22.50 -17.54
CA GLN A 185 4.33 22.85 -18.18
C GLN A 185 3.19 22.97 -17.18
N PHE A 186 3.18 22.11 -16.15
CA PHE A 186 2.18 22.17 -15.09
C PHE A 186 2.29 23.46 -14.26
N VAL A 187 3.51 23.86 -13.89
CA VAL A 187 3.76 25.09 -13.13
C VAL A 187 3.49 26.35 -13.96
N GLU A 188 3.80 26.35 -15.26
CA GLU A 188 3.53 27.48 -16.16
C GLU A 188 2.03 27.80 -16.31
N LYS A 189 1.15 26.80 -16.15
CA LYS A 189 -0.31 26.97 -16.17
C LYS A 189 -0.87 27.71 -14.95
N GLU A 190 -0.10 27.86 -13.86
CA GLU A 190 -0.58 28.44 -12.60
C GLU A 190 -0.88 29.95 -12.66
N GLY A 191 -0.43 30.63 -13.71
CA GLY A 191 -0.49 32.09 -13.85
C GLY A 191 0.36 32.83 -12.79
N ASN A 192 0.63 34.12 -13.01
CA ASN A 192 1.47 34.96 -12.14
C ASN A 192 0.89 35.24 -10.73
N GLY A 193 -0.18 34.56 -10.30
CA GLY A 193 -1.00 34.97 -9.15
C GLY A 193 -0.96 34.08 -7.89
N SER A 194 -0.39 32.87 -7.92
CA SER A 194 -0.65 31.87 -6.86
C SER A 194 0.54 31.53 -5.95
N THR A 195 1.77 31.82 -6.36
CA THR A 195 2.95 31.82 -5.49
C THR A 195 3.80 33.07 -5.78
N PRO A 196 4.15 33.90 -4.78
CA PRO A 196 5.07 35.00 -5.02
C PRO A 196 6.38 34.44 -5.59
N SER A 197 6.87 35.06 -6.66
CA SER A 197 8.03 34.63 -7.48
C SER A 197 9.36 34.44 -6.71
N PHE A 198 9.37 34.69 -5.39
CA PHE A 198 10.52 34.61 -4.50
C PHE A 198 10.50 33.41 -3.54
N VAL A 199 9.45 32.58 -3.54
CA VAL A 199 9.37 31.39 -2.66
C VAL A 199 9.65 30.14 -3.49
N ARG A 200 10.79 29.51 -3.21
CA ARG A 200 11.20 28.23 -3.82
C ARG A 200 10.12 27.17 -3.61
N ARG A 201 9.75 26.46 -4.68
CA ARG A 201 8.72 25.41 -4.63
C ARG A 201 9.26 24.14 -3.98
N GLU A 202 8.45 23.51 -3.14
CA GLU A 202 8.83 22.31 -2.39
C GLU A 202 8.03 21.11 -2.91
N LEU A 203 8.74 20.06 -3.34
CA LEU A 203 8.19 18.89 -4.00
C LEU A 203 8.29 17.65 -3.11
N GLY A 204 7.16 16.99 -2.90
CA GLY A 204 7.11 15.62 -2.39
C GLY A 204 7.21 14.65 -3.56
N PHE A 205 8.23 13.82 -3.58
CA PHE A 205 8.42 12.83 -4.63
C PHE A 205 7.92 11.47 -4.14
N THR A 206 6.74 11.07 -4.58
CA THR A 206 6.22 9.73 -4.42
C THR A 206 6.79 8.81 -5.50
N PHE A 207 7.55 7.81 -5.07
CA PHE A 207 8.25 6.89 -5.94
C PHE A 207 7.96 5.45 -5.51
N SER A 208 7.04 4.80 -6.23
CA SER A 208 6.48 3.50 -5.84
C SER A 208 7.32 2.31 -6.27
N PHE A 209 8.62 2.37 -6.00
CA PHE A 209 9.57 1.28 -6.24
C PHE A 209 10.38 1.01 -4.96
N PRO A 210 10.96 -0.19 -4.81
CA PRO A 210 11.79 -0.51 -3.66
C PRO A 210 13.01 0.42 -3.58
N VAL A 211 13.04 1.29 -2.57
CA VAL A 211 14.14 2.24 -2.33
C VAL A 211 14.72 2.03 -0.94
N LYS A 212 16.04 1.97 -0.84
CA LYS A 212 16.74 2.03 0.44
C LYS A 212 16.97 3.50 0.79
N GLN A 213 16.09 4.04 1.63
CA GLN A 213 16.21 5.41 2.11
C GLN A 213 17.35 5.56 3.12
N SER A 214 18.10 6.64 2.98
CA SER A 214 19.11 7.09 3.95
C SER A 214 18.60 8.25 4.80
N SER A 215 17.58 8.96 4.30
CA SER A 215 16.89 10.06 4.97
C SER A 215 15.52 10.28 4.33
N VAL A 216 14.78 11.26 4.85
CA VAL A 216 13.46 11.66 4.30
C VAL A 216 13.51 12.19 2.86
N SER A 217 14.69 12.55 2.34
CA SER A 217 14.86 13.18 1.01
C SER A 217 16.00 12.56 0.19
N SER A 218 16.40 11.33 0.49
CA SER A 218 17.43 10.60 -0.25
C SER A 218 17.20 9.10 -0.13
N GLY A 219 17.51 8.37 -1.19
CA GLY A 219 17.35 6.94 -1.25
C GLY A 219 17.82 6.35 -2.57
N LEU A 220 18.43 5.18 -2.45
CA LEU A 220 18.95 4.41 -3.57
C LEU A 220 17.88 3.46 -4.10
N LEU A 221 17.65 3.50 -5.42
CA LEU A 221 16.80 2.50 -6.06
C LEU A 221 17.42 1.11 -5.90
N LEU A 222 16.67 0.16 -5.33
CA LEU A 222 17.15 -1.21 -5.15
C LEU A 222 16.93 -2.07 -6.38
N LYS A 223 15.75 -1.96 -6.98
CA LYS A 223 15.36 -2.69 -8.20
C LYS A 223 14.12 -2.07 -8.81
N TRP A 224 14.02 -2.14 -10.13
CA TRP A 224 12.77 -1.80 -10.83
C TRP A 224 11.73 -2.91 -10.71
N THR A 225 10.47 -2.52 -10.88
CA THR A 225 9.29 -3.41 -10.92
C THR A 225 8.31 -2.87 -11.96
N LYS A 226 7.15 -3.53 -12.15
CA LYS A 226 6.02 -2.97 -12.92
C LYS A 226 6.36 -2.58 -14.37
N GLY A 227 7.29 -3.29 -15.00
CA GLY A 227 7.67 -3.09 -16.41
C GLY A 227 8.75 -2.02 -16.65
N PHE A 228 9.29 -1.38 -15.61
CA PHE A 228 10.47 -0.55 -15.74
C PHE A 228 11.75 -1.41 -15.77
N ALA A 229 12.72 -1.00 -16.59
CA ALA A 229 14.03 -1.63 -16.72
C ALA A 229 15.07 -0.60 -17.18
N ILE A 230 15.35 0.39 -16.31
CA ILE A 230 16.36 1.43 -16.56
C ILE A 230 17.64 1.05 -15.80
N GLU A 231 18.55 0.37 -16.48
CA GLU A 231 19.73 -0.27 -15.89
C GLU A 231 20.62 0.73 -15.14
N ASP A 232 20.86 1.89 -15.73
CA ASP A 232 21.75 2.89 -15.17
C ASP A 232 21.19 3.57 -13.90
N MET A 233 19.93 3.35 -13.54
CA MET A 233 19.32 3.94 -12.33
C MET A 233 19.48 3.08 -11.08
N VAL A 234 19.70 1.77 -11.24
CA VAL A 234 19.78 0.84 -10.10
C VAL A 234 21.00 1.18 -9.25
N GLY A 235 20.80 1.33 -7.94
CA GLY A 235 21.85 1.73 -7.01
C GLY A 235 22.19 3.23 -7.01
N LYS A 236 21.46 4.08 -7.75
CA LYS A 236 21.64 5.55 -7.75
C LYS A 236 20.61 6.27 -6.89
N GLU A 237 20.96 7.50 -6.48
CA GLU A 237 20.12 8.41 -5.70
C GLU A 237 18.96 8.97 -6.53
N VAL A 238 17.74 8.52 -6.22
CA VAL A 238 16.52 8.84 -6.98
C VAL A 238 16.18 10.33 -6.92
N CYS A 239 16.30 10.93 -5.74
CA CYS A 239 16.03 12.36 -5.55
C CYS A 239 17.05 13.24 -6.28
N GLU A 240 18.31 12.80 -6.34
CA GLU A 240 19.35 13.56 -7.02
C GLU A 240 19.12 13.57 -8.53
N CYS A 241 18.82 12.42 -9.14
CA CYS A 241 18.49 12.35 -10.56
C CYS A 241 17.34 13.28 -10.94
N LEU A 242 16.24 13.28 -10.17
CA LEU A 242 15.13 14.21 -10.38
C LEU A 242 15.56 15.67 -10.15
N GLN A 243 16.33 15.95 -9.10
CA GLN A 243 16.78 17.31 -8.79
C GLN A 243 17.66 17.88 -9.91
N GLN A 244 18.51 17.07 -10.54
CA GLN A 244 19.32 17.49 -11.69
C GLN A 244 18.46 17.75 -12.92
N ALA A 245 17.46 16.92 -13.20
CA ALA A 245 16.53 17.17 -14.29
C ALA A 245 15.75 18.49 -14.11
N LEU A 246 15.29 18.77 -12.88
CA LEU A 246 14.64 20.06 -12.56
C LEU A 246 15.58 21.25 -12.78
N ILE A 247 16.86 21.13 -12.43
CA ILE A 247 17.87 22.18 -12.67
C ILE A 247 18.10 22.37 -14.17
N ARG A 248 18.24 21.30 -14.95
CA ARG A 248 18.40 21.37 -16.42
C ARG A 248 17.22 22.05 -17.11
N LYS A 249 16.01 21.88 -16.59
CA LYS A 249 14.79 22.55 -17.10
C LYS A 249 14.55 23.95 -16.51
N GLY A 250 15.42 24.43 -15.63
CA GLY A 250 15.31 25.77 -15.05
C GLY A 250 14.19 25.95 -14.03
N LEU A 251 13.69 24.87 -13.41
CA LEU A 251 12.65 24.95 -12.40
C LEU A 251 13.23 25.28 -11.02
N ASP A 252 12.81 26.39 -10.42
CA ASP A 252 13.10 26.68 -9.00
C ASP A 252 12.23 25.83 -8.07
N MET A 253 12.59 24.55 -7.99
CA MET A 253 11.91 23.53 -7.21
C MET A 253 12.92 22.67 -6.45
N ARG A 254 12.57 22.26 -5.23
CA ARG A 254 13.38 21.36 -4.40
C ARG A 254 12.66 20.05 -4.16
N VAL A 255 13.33 18.94 -4.39
CA VAL A 255 12.88 17.62 -3.91
C VAL A 255 13.05 17.59 -2.39
N ALA A 256 11.96 17.83 -1.67
CA ALA A 256 11.97 18.02 -0.22
C ALA A 256 11.73 16.72 0.56
N ALA A 257 11.02 15.77 -0.05
CA ALA A 257 10.72 14.48 0.54
C ALA A 257 10.69 13.38 -0.53
N LEU A 258 11.14 12.19 -0.17
CA LEU A 258 10.96 10.95 -0.92
C LEU A 258 9.98 10.06 -0.15
N VAL A 259 8.94 9.61 -0.82
CA VAL A 259 7.81 8.93 -0.19
C VAL A 259 7.45 7.69 -1.02
N ASN A 260 7.10 6.58 -0.37
CA ASN A 260 6.47 5.46 -1.09
C ASN A 260 4.95 5.71 -1.17
N ASP A 261 4.28 5.25 -2.23
CA ASP A 261 2.83 5.45 -2.39
C ASP A 261 2.02 5.06 -1.16
N THR A 262 2.26 3.88 -0.60
CA THR A 262 1.58 3.43 0.63
C THR A 262 1.75 4.44 1.76
N VAL A 263 2.93 5.04 1.92
CA VAL A 263 3.25 6.00 2.99
C VAL A 263 2.54 7.33 2.75
N GLY A 264 2.43 7.78 1.50
CA GLY A 264 1.60 8.93 1.14
C GLY A 264 0.14 8.67 1.46
N THR A 265 -0.39 7.51 1.04
CA THR A 265 -1.77 7.09 1.33
C THR A 265 -2.04 7.03 2.84
N LEU A 266 -1.10 6.50 3.64
CA LEU A 266 -1.20 6.51 5.10
C LEU A 266 -1.19 7.93 5.67
N ALA A 267 -0.32 8.81 5.16
CA ALA A 267 -0.24 10.19 5.62
C ALA A 267 -1.54 10.96 5.37
N LEU A 268 -2.15 10.82 4.18
CA LEU A 268 -3.44 11.44 3.89
C LEU A 268 -4.57 10.81 4.71
N GLY A 269 -4.60 9.48 4.80
CA GLY A 269 -5.58 8.76 5.61
C GLY A 269 -5.54 9.20 7.07
N HIS A 270 -4.35 9.31 7.66
CA HIS A 270 -4.15 9.75 9.04
C HIS A 270 -4.53 11.23 9.26
N TYR A 271 -4.23 12.09 8.27
CA TYR A 271 -4.63 13.49 8.30
C TYR A 271 -6.14 13.65 8.41
N HIS A 272 -6.90 12.82 7.68
CA HIS A 272 -8.35 12.80 7.77
C HIS A 272 -8.86 12.08 9.02
N ASP A 273 -8.25 10.96 9.39
CA ASP A 273 -8.68 10.07 10.45
C ASP A 273 -7.49 9.52 11.24
N VAL A 274 -7.26 10.03 12.45
CA VAL A 274 -6.12 9.66 13.32
C VAL A 274 -6.11 8.19 13.75
N ASP A 275 -7.21 7.45 13.58
CA ASP A 275 -7.24 6.00 13.79
C ASP A 275 -6.66 5.23 12.60
N THR A 276 -6.26 5.91 11.52
CA THR A 276 -5.57 5.31 10.37
C THR A 276 -4.14 4.95 10.75
N VAL A 277 -3.84 3.66 10.80
CA VAL A 277 -2.55 3.11 11.26
C VAL A 277 -1.84 2.29 10.20
N ALA A 278 -2.51 1.95 9.11
CA ALA A 278 -1.95 1.22 7.99
C ALA A 278 -2.53 1.74 6.68
N ALA A 279 -1.79 1.53 5.60
CA ALA A 279 -2.27 1.77 4.25
C ALA A 279 -1.87 0.63 3.32
N VAL A 280 -2.74 0.34 2.37
CA VAL A 280 -2.56 -0.73 1.39
C VAL A 280 -2.86 -0.21 0.00
N ILE A 281 -1.93 -0.48 -0.91
CA ILE A 281 -2.14 -0.30 -2.35
C ILE A 281 -2.60 -1.64 -2.94
N ILE A 282 -3.75 -1.64 -3.60
CA ILE A 282 -4.31 -2.78 -4.35
C ILE A 282 -4.69 -2.27 -5.76
N GLY A 283 -3.71 -2.24 -6.66
CA GLY A 283 -3.84 -1.72 -8.02
C GLY A 283 -3.09 -2.59 -9.01
N THR A 284 -2.29 -1.99 -9.90
CA THR A 284 -1.41 -2.73 -10.82
C THR A 284 -0.44 -3.65 -10.05
N GLY A 285 0.19 -3.11 -9.01
CA GLY A 285 0.92 -3.88 -7.99
C GLY A 285 0.15 -3.92 -6.67
N THR A 286 0.73 -4.53 -5.65
CA THR A 286 0.23 -4.39 -4.28
C THR A 286 1.37 -4.20 -3.28
N ASN A 287 1.17 -3.28 -2.34
CA ASN A 287 2.11 -3.04 -1.25
C ASN A 287 1.35 -2.56 -0.01
N ALA A 288 2.00 -2.60 1.16
CA ALA A 288 1.45 -2.04 2.38
C ALA A 288 2.51 -1.36 3.24
N CYS A 289 2.06 -0.38 4.04
CA CYS A 289 2.83 0.18 5.13
C CYS A 289 1.95 0.32 6.37
N TYR A 290 2.60 0.48 7.52
CA TYR A 290 1.91 0.72 8.78
C TYR A 290 2.79 1.47 9.76
N LEU A 291 2.16 2.06 10.77
CA LEU A 291 2.83 2.73 11.88
C LEU A 291 3.26 1.70 12.93
N GLU A 292 4.57 1.48 13.06
CA GLU A 292 5.16 0.59 14.05
C GLU A 292 5.75 1.40 15.21
N ARG A 293 5.80 0.80 16.41
CA ARG A 293 6.51 1.39 17.54
C ARG A 293 8.01 1.31 17.31
N THR A 294 8.72 2.39 17.60
CA THR A 294 10.18 2.46 17.39
C THR A 294 10.92 1.39 18.19
N ASP A 295 10.44 1.06 19.40
CA ASP A 295 11.02 0.02 20.26
C ASP A 295 10.87 -1.42 19.71
N ALA A 296 9.94 -1.64 18.80
CA ALA A 296 9.72 -2.93 18.13
C ALA A 296 10.56 -3.08 16.86
N ILE A 297 11.32 -2.05 16.46
CA ILE A 297 12.18 -2.06 15.26
C ILE A 297 13.64 -2.21 15.70
N ILE A 298 14.11 -3.44 15.82
CA ILE A 298 15.47 -3.74 16.31
C ILE A 298 16.54 -3.09 15.41
N LYS A 299 16.37 -3.14 14.08
CA LYS A 299 17.31 -2.52 13.14
C LYS A 299 17.31 -0.99 13.14
N CYS A 300 16.45 -0.35 13.92
CA CYS A 300 16.36 1.10 14.11
C CYS A 300 17.05 1.56 15.41
N GLN A 301 17.68 0.65 16.17
CA GLN A 301 18.41 0.99 17.39
C GLN A 301 19.46 2.08 17.12
N GLY A 302 19.32 3.23 17.79
CA GLY A 302 20.19 4.40 17.65
C GLY A 302 19.62 5.55 16.82
N LEU A 303 18.52 5.36 16.09
CA LEU A 303 17.82 6.44 15.40
C LEU A 303 16.93 7.23 16.37
N LEU A 304 16.97 8.56 16.27
CA LEU A 304 16.13 9.45 17.08
C LEU A 304 14.78 9.68 16.40
N THR A 305 13.71 9.15 16.97
CA THR A 305 12.33 9.44 16.56
C THR A 305 11.69 10.45 17.51
N SER A 306 10.80 11.31 16.99
CA SER A 306 10.06 12.29 17.81
C SER A 306 8.81 11.69 18.46
N SER A 307 8.01 10.92 17.72
CA SER A 307 6.70 10.43 18.21
C SER A 307 6.75 9.09 18.97
N GLY A 308 7.88 8.38 18.94
CA GLY A 308 7.95 6.99 19.40
C GLY A 308 7.40 5.96 18.39
N GLY A 309 6.90 6.40 17.24
CA GLY A 309 6.52 5.54 16.12
C GLY A 309 7.32 5.85 14.84
N MET A 310 7.32 4.89 13.91
CA MET A 310 7.87 5.05 12.57
C MET A 310 7.01 4.30 11.56
N VAL A 311 6.71 4.93 10.43
CA VAL A 311 6.06 4.22 9.34
C VAL A 311 7.05 3.25 8.72
N VAL A 312 6.64 2.00 8.54
CA VAL A 312 7.43 0.95 7.91
C VAL A 312 6.77 0.55 6.60
N ASN A 313 7.53 0.64 5.50
CA ASN A 313 7.11 0.10 4.20
C ASN A 313 7.46 -1.39 4.16
N MET A 314 6.45 -2.26 4.03
CA MET A 314 6.64 -3.70 4.14
C MET A 314 7.34 -4.31 2.91
N GLU A 315 7.11 -3.74 1.73
CA GLU A 315 7.39 -4.38 0.44
C GLU A 315 6.76 -5.79 0.37
N TRP A 316 5.48 -5.87 0.74
CA TRP A 316 4.81 -7.15 1.02
C TRP A 316 4.57 -8.02 -0.21
N GLY A 317 4.78 -7.48 -1.41
CA GLY A 317 4.59 -8.21 -2.65
C GLY A 317 5.53 -9.41 -2.73
N ASN A 318 6.66 -9.33 -2.04
CA ASN A 318 7.65 -10.39 -1.94
C ASN A 318 7.39 -11.40 -0.82
N PHE A 319 6.29 -11.28 -0.07
CA PHE A 319 5.92 -12.23 0.97
C PHE A 319 5.90 -13.67 0.43
N TRP A 320 6.40 -14.60 1.24
CA TRP A 320 6.48 -16.01 0.89
C TRP A 320 6.06 -16.88 2.09
N SER A 321 5.26 -17.90 1.82
CA SER A 321 4.88 -18.92 2.81
C SER A 321 4.43 -20.19 2.11
N SER A 322 4.71 -21.36 2.69
CA SER A 322 4.19 -22.65 2.23
C SER A 322 2.66 -22.74 2.30
N HIS A 323 2.03 -21.86 3.08
CA HIS A 323 0.58 -21.79 3.19
C HIS A 323 -0.09 -21.04 2.03
N LEU A 324 0.68 -20.39 1.14
CA LEU A 324 0.12 -19.72 -0.03
C LEU A 324 -0.44 -20.74 -1.04
N PRO A 325 -1.69 -20.56 -1.53
CA PRO A 325 -2.34 -21.44 -2.50
C PRO A 325 -1.84 -21.20 -3.93
N ARG A 326 -0.56 -21.50 -4.17
CA ARG A 326 0.02 -21.45 -5.52
C ARG A 326 -0.43 -22.64 -6.35
N THR A 327 -0.89 -22.35 -7.55
CA THR A 327 -1.24 -23.31 -8.59
C THR A 327 -0.11 -23.45 -9.62
N SER A 328 -0.23 -24.40 -10.55
CA SER A 328 0.67 -24.50 -11.70
C SER A 328 0.65 -23.23 -12.56
N TYR A 329 -0.48 -22.52 -12.63
CA TYR A 329 -0.61 -21.27 -13.38
C TYR A 329 0.20 -20.13 -12.77
N ASP A 330 0.27 -20.06 -11.43
CA ASP A 330 1.08 -19.05 -10.74
C ASP A 330 2.58 -19.35 -10.92
N ILE A 331 2.96 -20.62 -10.90
CA ILE A 331 4.36 -21.07 -11.13
C ILE A 331 4.79 -20.75 -12.57
N ASP A 332 3.95 -21.07 -13.56
CA ASP A 332 4.22 -20.78 -14.96
C ASP A 332 4.22 -19.27 -15.25
N LEU A 333 3.32 -18.50 -14.62
CA LEU A 333 3.36 -17.04 -14.69
C LEU A 333 4.65 -16.47 -14.11
N ASP A 334 5.07 -16.96 -12.95
CA ASP A 334 6.29 -16.50 -12.27
C ASP A 334 7.54 -16.79 -13.11
N ALA A 335 7.66 -18.01 -13.64
CA ALA A 335 8.79 -18.43 -14.47
C ALA A 335 8.96 -17.58 -15.74
N ASN A 336 7.86 -17.12 -16.33
CA ASN A 336 7.85 -16.29 -17.54
C ASN A 336 7.81 -14.78 -17.26
N SER A 337 7.86 -14.38 -15.99
CA SER A 337 7.86 -12.96 -15.61
C SER A 337 9.26 -12.33 -15.73
N PRO A 338 9.38 -11.00 -15.83
CA PRO A 338 10.68 -10.32 -15.80
C PRO A 338 11.45 -10.51 -14.48
N ASN A 339 10.79 -10.99 -13.43
CA ASN A 339 11.32 -11.16 -12.09
C ASN A 339 10.95 -12.52 -11.48
N PRO A 340 11.43 -13.65 -12.02
CA PRO A 340 11.09 -14.98 -11.51
C PRO A 340 11.52 -15.17 -10.05
N ASN A 341 10.74 -15.92 -9.27
CA ASN A 341 10.92 -16.19 -7.83
C ASN A 341 10.83 -14.96 -6.92
N ASP A 342 10.45 -13.81 -7.46
CA ASP A 342 10.27 -12.54 -6.76
C ASP A 342 8.81 -12.08 -6.87
N GLN A 343 8.35 -11.27 -5.91
CA GLN A 343 6.99 -10.72 -5.90
C GLN A 343 5.87 -11.79 -5.95
N GLY A 344 6.11 -12.97 -5.37
CA GLY A 344 5.18 -14.10 -5.45
C GLY A 344 3.79 -13.80 -4.88
N PHE A 345 3.71 -13.05 -3.78
CA PHE A 345 2.43 -12.63 -3.18
C PHE A 345 1.70 -11.61 -4.06
N GLU A 346 2.42 -10.63 -4.61
CA GLU A 346 1.86 -9.65 -5.55
C GLU A 346 1.29 -10.33 -6.80
N LYS A 347 2.01 -11.31 -7.36
CA LYS A 347 1.58 -12.08 -8.55
C LYS A 347 0.27 -12.83 -8.37
N MET A 348 -0.11 -13.16 -7.14
CA MET A 348 -1.40 -13.82 -6.86
C MET A 348 -2.55 -12.84 -6.58
N ILE A 349 -2.26 -11.54 -6.39
CA ILE A 349 -3.23 -10.56 -5.88
C ILE A 349 -3.46 -9.40 -6.86
N SER A 350 -2.41 -8.84 -7.44
CA SER A 350 -2.48 -7.52 -8.07
C SER A 350 -3.04 -7.55 -9.49
N GLY A 351 -3.56 -6.40 -9.92
CA GLY A 351 -4.25 -6.22 -11.19
C GLY A 351 -3.37 -6.40 -12.42
N MET A 352 -2.03 -6.42 -12.29
CA MET A 352 -1.15 -6.79 -13.41
C MET A 352 -1.32 -8.27 -13.80
N TYR A 353 -1.62 -9.16 -12.83
CA TYR A 353 -1.44 -10.60 -12.99
C TYR A 353 -2.75 -11.39 -13.04
N LEU A 354 -3.83 -10.94 -12.39
CA LEU A 354 -5.08 -11.71 -12.30
C LEU A 354 -5.65 -12.10 -13.69
N GLY A 355 -5.71 -11.15 -14.62
CA GLY A 355 -6.16 -11.43 -15.98
C GLY A 355 -5.26 -12.43 -16.73
N ASP A 356 -3.93 -12.42 -16.52
CA ASP A 356 -3.03 -13.38 -17.16
C ASP A 356 -3.17 -14.78 -16.56
N ILE A 357 -3.47 -14.90 -15.26
CA ILE A 357 -3.81 -16.18 -14.62
C ILE A 357 -5.06 -16.76 -15.28
N VAL A 358 -6.13 -15.97 -15.44
CA VAL A 358 -7.35 -16.42 -16.14
C VAL A 358 -7.03 -16.85 -17.57
N ARG A 359 -6.24 -16.06 -18.32
CA ARG A 359 -5.80 -16.43 -19.67
C ARG A 359 -5.10 -17.79 -19.70
N ARG A 360 -4.19 -18.08 -18.77
CA ARG A 360 -3.46 -19.36 -18.70
C ARG A 360 -4.40 -20.54 -18.45
N VAL A 361 -5.41 -20.37 -17.59
CA VAL A 361 -6.44 -21.39 -17.39
C VAL A 361 -7.21 -21.65 -18.68
N VAL A 362 -7.67 -20.59 -19.37
CA VAL A 362 -8.40 -20.70 -20.63
C VAL A 362 -7.55 -21.33 -21.73
N LEU A 363 -6.26 -20.97 -21.81
CA LEU A 363 -5.30 -21.57 -22.74
C LEU A 363 -5.20 -23.08 -22.50
N ARG A 364 -5.01 -23.52 -21.25
CA ARG A 364 -4.97 -24.97 -20.92
C ARG A 364 -6.28 -25.66 -21.29
N MET A 365 -7.43 -25.06 -20.98
CA MET A 365 -8.71 -25.65 -21.38
C MET A 365 -8.88 -25.78 -22.90
N SER A 366 -8.36 -24.83 -23.68
CA SER A 366 -8.37 -24.90 -25.15
C SER A 366 -7.46 -25.99 -25.72
N GLN A 367 -6.37 -26.32 -25.00
CA GLN A 367 -5.47 -27.41 -25.36
C GLN A 367 -6.06 -28.78 -25.01
N GLU A 368 -6.85 -28.88 -23.94
CA GLU A 368 -7.48 -30.14 -23.52
C GLU A 368 -8.79 -30.46 -24.27
N SER A 369 -9.43 -29.44 -24.85
CA SER A 369 -10.71 -29.57 -25.55
C SER A 369 -11.00 -28.43 -26.55
N ASP A 370 -11.74 -28.73 -27.61
CA ASP A 370 -12.27 -27.78 -28.60
C ASP A 370 -13.55 -27.04 -28.14
N ILE A 371 -13.75 -26.84 -26.83
CA ILE A 371 -14.95 -26.14 -26.33
C ILE A 371 -15.02 -24.66 -26.75
N PHE A 372 -13.87 -24.08 -27.09
CA PHE A 372 -13.72 -22.73 -27.62
C PHE A 372 -13.62 -22.70 -29.15
N GLY A 373 -13.81 -23.84 -29.82
CA GLY A 373 -13.48 -23.99 -31.25
C GLY A 373 -11.96 -24.14 -31.48
N PRO A 374 -11.45 -23.70 -32.64
CA PRO A 374 -10.01 -23.67 -32.91
C PRO A 374 -9.27 -22.82 -31.87
N ALA A 375 -8.10 -23.29 -31.43
CA ALA A 375 -7.30 -22.55 -30.46
C ALA A 375 -6.85 -21.21 -31.06
N SER A 376 -7.24 -20.11 -30.43
CA SER A 376 -6.82 -18.77 -30.86
C SER A 376 -5.34 -18.52 -30.52
N PRO A 377 -4.53 -18.00 -31.45
CA PRO A 377 -3.14 -17.65 -31.17
C PRO A 377 -3.03 -16.53 -30.14
N ARG A 378 -4.06 -15.66 -30.01
CA ARG A 378 -4.11 -14.60 -29.00
C ARG A 378 -4.00 -15.15 -27.58
N LEU A 379 -4.52 -16.35 -27.31
CA LEU A 379 -4.40 -16.97 -25.99
C LEU A 379 -2.96 -17.23 -25.57
N SER A 380 -2.00 -17.27 -26.50
CA SER A 380 -0.57 -17.45 -26.18
C SER A 380 0.15 -16.12 -25.89
N MET A 381 -0.48 -14.97 -26.15
CA MET A 381 0.11 -13.66 -25.88
C MET A 381 0.00 -13.33 -24.37
N PRO A 382 1.13 -13.17 -23.65
CA PRO A 382 1.09 -12.78 -22.24
C PRO A 382 0.37 -11.44 -22.04
N PHE A 383 -0.40 -11.32 -20.96
CA PHE A 383 -1.08 -10.09 -20.54
C PHE A 383 -2.10 -9.49 -21.55
N ILE A 384 -2.48 -10.23 -22.60
CA ILE A 384 -3.52 -9.78 -23.54
C ILE A 384 -4.88 -9.60 -22.83
N LEU A 385 -5.19 -10.49 -21.88
CA LEU A 385 -6.36 -10.38 -21.02
C LEU A 385 -5.97 -9.63 -19.74
N ARG A 386 -6.32 -8.33 -19.69
CA ARG A 386 -6.05 -7.46 -18.53
C ARG A 386 -7.16 -7.58 -17.49
N THR A 387 -6.84 -7.29 -16.24
CA THR A 387 -7.79 -7.40 -15.12
C THR A 387 -9.07 -6.56 -15.26
N PRO A 388 -9.09 -5.35 -15.87
CA PRO A 388 -10.36 -4.66 -16.14
C PRO A 388 -11.30 -5.47 -17.05
N LEU A 389 -10.77 -6.13 -18.07
CA LEU A 389 -11.56 -7.02 -18.94
C LEU A 389 -12.03 -8.26 -18.18
N MET A 390 -11.19 -8.80 -17.30
CA MET A 390 -11.60 -9.90 -16.40
C MET A 390 -12.75 -9.46 -15.46
N ALA A 391 -12.71 -8.24 -14.94
CA ALA A 391 -13.76 -7.69 -14.09
C ALA A 391 -15.07 -7.50 -14.88
N GLU A 392 -15.02 -6.92 -16.09
CA GLU A 392 -16.16 -6.82 -17.01
C GLU A 392 -16.80 -8.20 -17.27
N MET A 393 -15.99 -9.24 -17.51
CA MET A 393 -16.51 -10.61 -17.67
C MET A 393 -17.10 -11.20 -16.38
N HIS A 394 -16.53 -10.90 -15.22
CA HIS A 394 -16.97 -11.48 -13.95
C HIS A 394 -18.28 -10.86 -13.46
N GLU A 395 -18.44 -9.55 -13.67
CA GLU A 395 -19.58 -8.75 -13.22
C GLU A 395 -20.70 -8.67 -14.28
N ASP A 396 -20.57 -9.40 -15.39
CA ASP A 396 -21.59 -9.53 -16.43
C ASP A 396 -22.78 -10.34 -15.88
N ASP A 397 -23.85 -9.62 -15.53
CA ASP A 397 -25.11 -10.17 -15.05
C ASP A 397 -26.15 -10.37 -16.16
N SER A 398 -25.79 -10.09 -17.41
CA SER A 398 -26.70 -10.24 -18.54
C SER A 398 -27.08 -11.73 -18.75
N PRO A 399 -28.33 -12.04 -19.13
CA PRO A 399 -28.77 -13.43 -19.29
C PRO A 399 -27.92 -14.24 -20.27
N GLU A 400 -27.36 -13.55 -21.28
CA GLU A 400 -26.54 -14.13 -22.32
C GLU A 400 -25.03 -13.98 -22.08
N LEU A 401 -24.59 -13.28 -21.03
CA LEU A 401 -23.18 -12.95 -20.81
C LEU A 401 -22.55 -12.25 -22.03
N THR A 402 -23.13 -11.10 -22.40
CA THR A 402 -22.76 -10.34 -23.60
C THR A 402 -21.37 -9.75 -23.53
N GLU A 403 -20.91 -9.29 -22.36
CA GLU A 403 -19.55 -8.78 -22.18
C GLU A 403 -18.53 -9.92 -22.25
N VAL A 404 -18.85 -11.08 -21.68
CA VAL A 404 -18.03 -12.29 -21.87
C VAL A 404 -17.91 -12.64 -23.35
N ALA A 405 -19.03 -12.65 -24.09
CA ALA A 405 -19.01 -12.91 -25.53
C ALA A 405 -18.17 -11.88 -26.30
N ARG A 406 -18.35 -10.59 -25.99
CA ARG A 406 -17.63 -9.47 -26.63
C ARG A 406 -16.12 -9.57 -26.40
N ILE A 407 -15.68 -9.77 -25.17
CA ILE A 407 -14.26 -9.83 -24.82
C ILE A 407 -13.58 -11.07 -25.43
N LEU A 408 -14.25 -12.23 -25.38
CA LEU A 408 -13.75 -13.43 -26.04
C LEU A 408 -13.56 -13.21 -27.55
N LYS A 409 -14.51 -12.52 -28.20
CA LYS A 409 -14.45 -12.22 -29.63
C LYS A 409 -13.40 -11.14 -29.97
N ASP A 410 -13.49 -9.98 -29.34
CA ASP A 410 -12.75 -8.78 -29.76
C ASP A 410 -11.30 -8.81 -29.27
N VAL A 411 -11.03 -9.43 -28.12
CA VAL A 411 -9.69 -9.45 -27.51
C VAL A 411 -9.00 -10.77 -27.77
N LEU A 412 -9.72 -11.89 -27.64
CA LEU A 412 -9.14 -13.23 -27.79
C LEU A 412 -9.42 -13.87 -29.15
N GLU A 413 -10.19 -13.25 -30.05
CA GLU A 413 -10.55 -13.79 -31.36
C GLU A 413 -11.24 -15.17 -31.28
N ILE A 414 -11.99 -15.41 -30.21
CA ILE A 414 -12.79 -16.62 -29.96
C ILE A 414 -14.27 -16.28 -30.18
N SER A 415 -14.82 -16.74 -31.30
CA SER A 415 -16.21 -16.47 -31.70
C SER A 415 -17.15 -17.64 -31.39
N ASP A 416 -18.46 -17.36 -31.43
CA ASP A 416 -19.54 -18.37 -31.34
C ASP A 416 -19.51 -19.26 -30.08
N VAL A 417 -19.00 -18.70 -28.98
CA VAL A 417 -18.85 -19.41 -27.70
C VAL A 417 -20.23 -19.68 -27.06
N PRO A 418 -20.61 -20.95 -26.82
CA PRO A 418 -21.91 -21.27 -26.21
C PRO A 418 -22.03 -20.69 -24.79
N LEU A 419 -23.25 -20.32 -24.38
CA LEU A 419 -23.53 -19.75 -23.05
C LEU A 419 -22.97 -20.60 -21.90
N LYS A 420 -23.01 -21.94 -22.01
CA LYS A 420 -22.45 -22.85 -21.01
C LYS A 420 -20.93 -22.68 -20.81
N VAL A 421 -20.21 -22.37 -21.88
CA VAL A 421 -18.77 -22.10 -21.85
C VAL A 421 -18.50 -20.67 -21.34
N ARG A 422 -19.35 -19.69 -21.70
CA ARG A 422 -19.26 -18.34 -21.10
C ARG A 422 -19.42 -18.38 -19.58
N LYS A 423 -20.39 -19.15 -19.06
CA LYS A 423 -20.56 -19.38 -17.61
C LYS A 423 -19.34 -20.02 -16.95
N LEU A 424 -18.63 -20.90 -17.67
CA LEU A 424 -17.37 -21.47 -17.19
C LEU A 424 -16.28 -20.39 -17.06
N ILE A 425 -16.17 -19.45 -18.01
CA ILE A 425 -15.24 -18.32 -17.93
C ILE A 425 -15.52 -17.46 -16.70
N VAL A 426 -16.80 -17.10 -16.47
CA VAL A 426 -17.21 -16.36 -15.26
C VAL A 426 -16.76 -17.08 -13.99
N ARG A 427 -16.93 -18.41 -13.93
CA ARG A 427 -16.50 -19.21 -12.78
C ARG A 427 -14.99 -19.23 -12.58
N ILE A 428 -14.20 -19.22 -13.65
CA ILE A 428 -12.73 -19.11 -13.56
C ILE A 428 -12.35 -17.73 -12.99
N CYS A 429 -12.98 -16.65 -13.47
CA CYS A 429 -12.77 -15.30 -12.94
C CYS A 429 -13.10 -15.25 -11.44
N ASP A 430 -14.23 -15.82 -11.03
CA ASP A 430 -14.67 -15.91 -9.64
C ASP A 430 -13.62 -16.56 -8.72
N VAL A 431 -13.11 -17.73 -9.10
CA VAL A 431 -12.11 -18.47 -8.31
C VAL A 431 -10.81 -17.69 -8.15
N VAL A 432 -10.30 -17.09 -9.24
CA VAL A 432 -9.05 -16.30 -9.21
C VAL A 432 -9.23 -15.04 -8.37
N THR A 433 -10.33 -14.30 -8.56
CA THR A 433 -10.65 -13.08 -7.81
C THR A 433 -10.86 -13.36 -6.32
N ARG A 434 -11.60 -14.41 -5.98
CA ARG A 434 -11.85 -14.81 -4.58
C ARG A 434 -10.55 -15.15 -3.87
N ARG A 435 -9.66 -15.94 -4.47
CA ARG A 435 -8.34 -16.23 -3.90
C ARG A 435 -7.55 -14.94 -3.66
N ALA A 436 -7.46 -14.07 -4.68
CA ALA A 436 -6.69 -12.84 -4.61
C ALA A 436 -7.17 -11.90 -3.48
N ALA A 437 -8.48 -11.67 -3.40
CA ALA A 437 -9.10 -10.83 -2.38
C ALA A 437 -8.92 -11.40 -0.97
N ARG A 438 -9.08 -12.71 -0.80
CA ARG A 438 -8.90 -13.41 0.48
C ARG A 438 -7.45 -13.36 0.98
N LEU A 439 -6.47 -13.47 0.07
CA LEU A 439 -5.06 -13.30 0.41
C LEU A 439 -4.72 -11.85 0.80
N ALA A 440 -5.30 -10.85 0.12
CA ALA A 440 -5.14 -9.45 0.51
C ALA A 440 -5.70 -9.18 1.92
N ALA A 441 -6.87 -9.75 2.25
CA ALA A 441 -7.45 -9.69 3.59
C ALA A 441 -6.53 -10.33 4.64
N ALA A 442 -5.97 -11.52 4.37
CA ALA A 442 -5.00 -12.15 5.26
C ALA A 442 -3.73 -11.31 5.45
N GLY A 443 -3.25 -10.63 4.41
CA GLY A 443 -2.14 -9.67 4.53
C GLY A 443 -2.47 -8.50 5.47
N ILE A 444 -3.65 -7.90 5.32
CA ILE A 444 -4.15 -6.82 6.20
C ILE A 444 -4.25 -7.33 7.65
N VAL A 445 -4.85 -8.50 7.88
CA VAL A 445 -4.98 -9.05 9.22
C VAL A 445 -3.61 -9.42 9.82
N GLY A 446 -2.64 -9.83 9.00
CA GLY A 446 -1.24 -9.99 9.43
C GLY A 446 -0.65 -8.70 10.02
N ILE A 447 -0.92 -7.54 9.39
CA ILE A 447 -0.55 -6.23 9.92
C ILE A 447 -1.28 -5.97 11.25
N LEU A 448 -2.60 -6.17 11.29
CA LEU A 448 -3.39 -5.95 12.50
C LEU A 448 -2.90 -6.81 13.66
N LYS A 449 -2.55 -8.08 13.40
CA LYS A 449 -1.94 -8.97 14.37
C LYS A 449 -0.60 -8.45 14.86
N LYS A 450 0.26 -7.98 13.95
CA LYS A 450 1.57 -7.42 14.30
C LYS A 450 1.47 -6.25 15.27
N ILE A 451 0.46 -5.38 15.11
CA ILE A 451 0.24 -4.22 15.97
C ILE A 451 -0.76 -4.48 17.12
N GLY A 452 -1.17 -5.73 17.33
CA GLY A 452 -2.08 -6.13 18.43
C GLY A 452 -3.51 -5.61 18.29
N ARG A 453 -4.00 -5.44 17.06
CA ARG A 453 -5.36 -5.00 16.69
C ARG A 453 -6.24 -6.12 16.11
N ASP A 454 -5.77 -7.37 16.16
CA ASP A 454 -6.53 -8.56 15.73
C ASP A 454 -7.29 -9.24 16.89
N GLY A 455 -7.30 -8.65 18.08
CA GLY A 455 -7.92 -9.22 19.29
C GLY A 455 -7.10 -10.31 20.00
N SER A 456 -5.94 -10.72 19.47
CA SER A 456 -5.07 -11.72 20.10
C SER A 456 -4.16 -11.14 21.21
N GLY A 457 -3.93 -9.83 21.18
CA GLY A 457 -3.02 -9.10 22.08
C GLY A 457 -3.35 -9.12 23.58
N GLY A 458 -4.46 -9.73 24.00
CA GLY A 458 -4.79 -9.94 25.42
C GLY A 458 -4.52 -11.35 25.95
N ILE A 459 -4.14 -12.31 25.10
CA ILE A 459 -3.97 -13.72 25.51
C ILE A 459 -2.65 -13.92 26.27
N THR A 460 -1.63 -13.10 26.01
CA THR A 460 -0.30 -13.20 26.65
C THR A 460 -0.24 -12.54 28.03
N SER A 461 -1.26 -11.79 28.43
CA SER A 461 -1.23 -10.98 29.65
C SER A 461 -2.33 -11.32 30.65
N GLY A 462 -2.74 -12.59 30.81
CA GLY A 462 -3.60 -13.06 31.93
C GLY A 462 -4.90 -12.27 32.21
N ARG A 463 -5.31 -11.37 31.30
CA ARG A 463 -6.48 -10.51 31.43
C ARG A 463 -7.62 -11.20 30.72
N SER A 464 -8.76 -11.28 31.39
CA SER A 464 -9.98 -11.86 30.85
C SER A 464 -10.31 -11.25 29.47
N ARG A 465 -10.78 -12.08 28.54
CA ARG A 465 -11.30 -11.66 27.23
C ARG A 465 -12.36 -10.55 27.34
N SER A 466 -13.02 -10.44 28.49
CA SER A 466 -14.09 -9.46 28.77
C SER A 466 -13.62 -8.01 28.94
N ASP A 467 -12.32 -7.73 29.15
CA ASP A 467 -11.82 -6.37 29.43
C ASP A 467 -11.03 -5.72 28.28
N ILE A 468 -10.92 -6.39 27.13
CA ILE A 468 -10.19 -5.85 25.97
C ILE A 468 -11.09 -4.85 25.23
N LYS A 469 -10.99 -3.56 25.60
CA LYS A 469 -11.61 -2.49 24.82
C LYS A 469 -10.88 -2.36 23.48
N MET A 470 -11.44 -2.96 22.44
CA MET A 470 -10.96 -2.82 21.08
C MET A 470 -10.98 -1.37 20.66
N ARG A 471 -9.88 -0.94 20.03
CA ARG A 471 -9.74 0.41 19.49
C ARG A 471 -10.15 0.39 18.04
N ARG A 472 -10.93 1.39 17.64
CA ARG A 472 -11.20 1.67 16.22
C ARG A 472 -9.88 1.78 15.47
N THR A 473 -9.81 1.09 14.34
CA THR A 473 -8.61 0.93 13.55
C THR A 473 -8.99 1.13 12.09
N VAL A 474 -8.36 2.09 11.44
CA VAL A 474 -8.61 2.40 10.03
C VAL A 474 -7.41 1.96 9.20
N VAL A 475 -7.70 1.33 8.07
CA VAL A 475 -6.72 0.98 7.04
C VAL A 475 -7.09 1.77 5.79
N ALA A 476 -6.20 2.66 5.36
CA ALA A 476 -6.40 3.40 4.12
C ALA A 476 -6.14 2.48 2.92
N ILE A 477 -7.06 2.43 1.97
CA ILE A 477 -6.92 1.62 0.75
C ILE A 477 -6.86 2.55 -0.46
N GLU A 478 -5.90 2.35 -1.34
CA GLU A 478 -5.83 3.01 -2.65
C GLU A 478 -5.51 1.98 -3.75
N GLY A 479 -5.94 2.25 -4.98
CA GLY A 479 -5.61 1.42 -6.14
C GLY A 479 -6.85 0.93 -6.90
N GLY A 480 -6.69 0.92 -8.24
CA GLY A 480 -7.79 0.68 -9.18
C GLY A 480 -8.47 -0.69 -9.05
N LEU A 481 -7.73 -1.73 -8.62
CA LEU A 481 -8.29 -3.06 -8.47
C LEU A 481 -9.34 -3.07 -7.36
N TYR A 482 -9.06 -2.48 -6.19
CA TYR A 482 -10.03 -2.43 -5.10
C TYR A 482 -11.19 -1.45 -5.35
N THR A 483 -10.92 -0.31 -5.99
CA THR A 483 -11.96 0.71 -6.23
C THR A 483 -12.92 0.29 -7.33
N SER A 484 -12.42 -0.27 -8.42
CA SER A 484 -13.20 -0.50 -9.65
C SER A 484 -13.74 -1.93 -9.77
N TYR A 485 -13.24 -2.90 -9.01
CA TYR A 485 -13.72 -4.29 -9.06
C TYR A 485 -14.55 -4.60 -7.81
N THR A 486 -15.87 -4.60 -7.94
CA THR A 486 -16.82 -4.74 -6.83
C THR A 486 -16.70 -6.11 -6.16
N MET A 487 -16.66 -7.18 -6.97
CA MET A 487 -16.53 -8.55 -6.44
C MET A 487 -15.23 -8.76 -5.63
N PHE A 488 -14.12 -8.15 -6.07
CA PHE A 488 -12.86 -8.21 -5.32
C PHE A 488 -13.00 -7.56 -3.93
N ARG A 489 -13.63 -6.39 -3.88
CA ARG A 489 -13.87 -5.66 -2.64
C ARG A 489 -14.76 -6.47 -1.69
N GLU A 490 -15.85 -7.03 -2.18
CA GLU A 490 -16.76 -7.87 -1.38
C GLU A 490 -16.05 -9.08 -0.78
N TYR A 491 -15.32 -9.84 -1.59
CA TYR A 491 -14.57 -11.01 -1.11
C TYR A 491 -13.46 -10.66 -0.11
N LEU A 492 -12.86 -9.47 -0.23
CA LEU A 492 -11.88 -9.00 0.74
C LEU A 492 -12.55 -8.71 2.09
N HIS A 493 -13.68 -8.01 2.10
CA HIS A 493 -14.45 -7.73 3.31
C HIS A 493 -14.98 -9.01 3.98
N GLU A 494 -15.57 -9.92 3.20
CA GLU A 494 -16.03 -11.24 3.65
C GLU A 494 -14.90 -11.98 4.39
N ALA A 495 -13.74 -12.09 3.75
CA ALA A 495 -12.58 -12.77 4.31
C ALA A 495 -12.03 -12.10 5.57
N LEU A 496 -11.99 -10.76 5.59
CA LEU A 496 -11.53 -10.02 6.75
C LEU A 496 -12.41 -10.30 7.96
N THR A 497 -13.74 -10.30 7.78
CA THR A 497 -14.71 -10.66 8.82
C THR A 497 -14.57 -12.11 9.25
N GLU A 498 -14.43 -13.07 8.33
CA GLU A 498 -14.24 -14.49 8.66
C GLU A 498 -12.96 -14.76 9.48
N ILE A 499 -11.86 -14.09 9.15
CA ILE A 499 -10.58 -14.28 9.83
C ILE A 499 -10.65 -13.70 11.25
N LEU A 500 -11.13 -12.45 11.39
CA LEU A 500 -11.17 -11.71 12.66
C LEU A 500 -12.31 -12.14 13.59
N GLY A 501 -13.45 -12.55 13.02
CA GLY A 501 -14.73 -12.67 13.72
C GLY A 501 -15.45 -11.33 13.88
N GLU A 502 -16.78 -11.38 13.91
CA GLU A 502 -17.67 -10.21 13.94
C GLU A 502 -17.32 -9.20 15.05
N ASP A 503 -17.03 -9.70 16.25
CA ASP A 503 -16.73 -8.88 17.43
C ASP A 503 -15.52 -7.95 17.22
N ILE A 504 -14.53 -8.39 16.45
CA ILE A 504 -13.29 -7.65 16.19
C ILE A 504 -13.41 -6.88 14.87
N ALA A 505 -14.03 -7.48 13.85
CA ALA A 505 -14.19 -6.91 12.53
C ALA A 505 -14.93 -5.56 12.56
N GLN A 506 -15.94 -5.40 13.41
CA GLN A 506 -16.67 -4.13 13.58
C GLN A 506 -15.78 -2.93 13.98
N HIS A 507 -14.59 -3.18 14.52
CA HIS A 507 -13.63 -2.14 14.91
C HIS A 507 -12.60 -1.83 13.82
N VAL A 508 -12.59 -2.57 12.71
CA VAL A 508 -11.65 -2.43 11.60
C VAL A 508 -12.37 -1.84 10.41
N ILE A 509 -11.89 -0.70 9.91
CA ILE A 509 -12.52 0.02 8.80
C ILE A 509 -11.53 0.14 7.66
N LEU A 510 -11.88 -0.43 6.51
CA LEU A 510 -11.14 -0.20 5.27
C LEU A 510 -11.70 1.04 4.58
N LYS A 511 -10.89 2.09 4.44
CA LYS A 511 -11.34 3.38 3.91
C LYS A 511 -10.60 3.71 2.62
N VAL A 512 -11.35 3.88 1.54
CA VAL A 512 -10.79 4.35 0.26
C VAL A 512 -10.21 5.75 0.44
N THR A 513 -8.98 5.95 -0.03
CA THR A 513 -8.26 7.22 0.02
C THR A 513 -7.87 7.61 -1.40
N GLU A 514 -8.55 8.62 -1.96
CA GLU A 514 -8.28 9.10 -3.32
C GLU A 514 -7.06 10.03 -3.34
N ASP A 515 -6.20 9.86 -4.35
CA ASP A 515 -4.94 10.60 -4.52
C ASP A 515 -4.05 10.59 -3.26
N GLY A 516 -4.13 9.52 -2.47
CA GLY A 516 -3.41 9.37 -1.20
C GLY A 516 -1.92 9.54 -1.36
N SER A 517 -1.34 8.85 -2.35
CA SER A 517 0.09 8.90 -2.63
C SER A 517 0.60 10.32 -2.96
N GLY A 518 -0.16 11.11 -3.73
CA GLY A 518 0.22 12.46 -4.15
C GLY A 518 -0.02 13.50 -3.06
N THR A 519 -1.26 13.65 -2.60
CA THR A 519 -1.60 14.64 -1.57
C THR A 519 -0.92 14.33 -0.24
N GLY A 520 -0.78 13.06 0.11
CA GLY A 520 -0.03 12.63 1.29
C GLY A 520 1.45 13.02 1.24
N ALA A 521 2.10 12.93 0.08
CA ALA A 521 3.48 13.38 -0.05
C ALA A 521 3.62 14.89 0.10
N ALA A 522 2.69 15.68 -0.47
CA ALA A 522 2.64 17.13 -0.24
C ALA A 522 2.46 17.47 1.25
N LEU A 523 1.60 16.74 1.97
CA LEU A 523 1.44 16.90 3.42
C LEU A 523 2.73 16.59 4.19
N LEU A 524 3.44 15.51 3.83
CA LEU A 524 4.68 15.10 4.49
C LEU A 524 5.81 16.12 4.29
N VAL A 525 5.91 16.75 3.12
CA VAL A 525 6.85 17.87 2.88
C VAL A 525 6.72 18.94 3.96
N THR A 526 5.49 19.32 4.32
CA THR A 526 5.26 20.34 5.35
C THR A 526 5.87 19.96 6.70
N LYS A 527 5.76 18.70 7.12
CA LYS A 527 6.32 18.20 8.38
C LYS A 527 7.84 18.25 8.37
N PHE A 528 8.46 17.86 7.26
CA PHE A 528 9.92 17.87 7.16
C PHE A 528 10.51 19.28 7.11
N LEU A 529 9.83 20.22 6.44
CA LEU A 529 10.26 21.62 6.38
C LEU A 529 10.15 22.31 7.73
N HIS A 530 9.05 22.11 8.46
CA HIS A 530 8.90 22.67 9.81
C HIS A 530 9.98 22.15 10.76
N ARG A 531 10.34 20.86 10.69
CA ARG A 531 11.45 20.28 11.48
C ARG A 531 12.79 20.95 11.14
N LYS A 532 13.12 21.11 9.86
CA LYS A 532 14.37 21.79 9.44
C LYS A 532 14.42 23.26 9.89
N SER A 533 13.32 23.98 9.77
CA SER A 533 13.23 25.38 10.20
C SER A 533 13.40 25.52 11.70
N LEU A 534 12.77 24.65 12.50
CA LEU A 534 12.94 24.63 13.95
C LEU A 534 14.39 24.34 14.35
N CYS A 535 15.03 23.33 13.75
CA CYS A 535 16.44 23.03 14.01
C CYS A 535 17.36 24.21 13.69
N LYS A 536 17.14 24.90 12.56
CA LYS A 536 17.92 26.10 12.18
C LYS A 536 17.73 27.25 13.16
N VAL A 537 16.50 27.49 13.64
CA VAL A 537 16.22 28.51 14.66
C VAL A 537 16.98 28.17 15.94
N LEU A 538 16.88 26.93 16.44
CA LEU A 538 17.55 26.47 17.66
C LEU A 538 19.09 26.55 17.59
N GLN A 539 19.66 26.32 16.40
CA GLN A 539 21.10 26.49 16.14
C GLN A 539 21.49 27.98 16.12
N LYS A 540 20.72 28.84 15.45
CA LYS A 540 20.98 30.29 15.37
C LYS A 540 20.88 31.00 16.72
N THR A 541 19.97 30.57 17.60
CA THR A 541 19.78 31.19 18.92
C THR A 541 20.84 30.79 19.96
N LYS A 542 21.91 30.04 19.60
CA LYS A 542 22.88 29.43 20.53
C LYS A 542 22.24 28.63 21.67
N SER A 543 20.95 28.29 21.55
CA SER A 543 20.20 27.54 22.55
C SER A 543 20.58 26.06 22.57
N LEU A 544 21.32 25.57 21.57
CA LEU A 544 21.93 24.24 21.61
C LEU A 544 23.00 24.14 22.72
N ASP A 545 23.74 25.23 22.98
CA ASP A 545 24.65 25.31 24.13
C ASP A 545 23.88 25.47 25.45
N CYS A 546 22.73 26.15 25.45
CA CYS A 546 21.83 26.15 26.61
C CYS A 546 21.19 24.77 26.89
N LEU A 547 20.91 23.96 25.86
CA LEU A 547 20.43 22.58 25.98
C LEU A 547 21.54 21.62 26.44
N LYS A 548 22.81 21.88 26.07
CA LYS A 548 23.98 21.23 26.69
C LYS A 548 24.24 21.72 28.13
N LEU A 549 24.00 22.99 28.43
CA LEU A 549 24.03 23.57 29.79
C LEU A 549 22.85 23.14 30.66
N MET A 550 21.76 22.62 30.05
CA MET A 550 20.70 21.86 30.72
C MET A 550 21.08 20.38 30.92
N GLY A 551 22.36 20.04 30.81
CA GLY A 551 22.98 19.01 31.65
C GLY A 551 22.85 19.41 33.13
N LEU A 552 21.61 19.38 33.62
CA LEU A 552 21.31 19.51 35.02
C LEU A 552 22.03 18.36 35.71
N ASP A 553 23.07 18.70 36.47
CA ASP A 553 23.66 17.81 37.45
C ASP A 553 22.53 17.09 38.20
N LEU A 554 22.55 15.77 38.13
CA LEU A 554 21.54 14.89 38.69
C LEU A 554 21.34 15.17 40.19
N GLY A 555 22.40 15.62 40.88
CA GLY A 555 22.38 16.04 42.28
C GLY A 555 21.52 17.28 42.55
N THR A 556 21.38 18.18 41.58
CA THR A 556 20.59 19.41 41.70
C THR A 556 19.09 19.16 41.47
N VAL A 557 18.75 18.26 40.54
CA VAL A 557 17.35 17.85 40.28
C VAL A 557 16.80 17.00 41.44
N MET A 558 17.58 16.04 41.95
CA MET A 558 17.17 15.22 43.09
C MET A 558 16.97 16.03 44.38
N LYS A 559 17.82 17.04 44.66
CA LYS A 559 17.65 17.93 45.82
C LYS A 559 16.36 18.77 45.74
N PHE A 560 15.84 19.04 44.55
CA PHE A 560 14.62 19.85 44.36
C PHE A 560 13.34 19.01 44.32
N VAL A 561 13.37 17.81 43.73
CA VAL A 561 12.22 16.89 43.71
C VAL A 561 11.85 16.44 45.13
N HIS A 562 12.83 16.31 46.03
CA HIS A 562 12.57 15.96 47.43
C HIS A 562 12.02 17.11 48.29
N ARG A 563 11.94 18.37 47.80
CA ARG A 563 11.67 19.53 48.68
C ARG A 563 10.65 20.58 48.24
N LYS A 564 10.02 20.56 47.06
CA LYS A 564 8.72 21.24 46.74
C LYS A 564 8.37 21.16 45.25
N SER A 565 7.09 21.39 44.97
CA SER A 565 6.36 21.37 43.69
C SER A 565 7.15 21.84 42.45
N LEU A 566 7.05 21.05 41.37
CA LEU A 566 7.63 21.23 40.02
C LEU A 566 7.54 22.68 39.47
N CYS A 567 6.49 23.43 39.83
CA CYS A 567 6.32 24.84 39.47
C CYS A 567 7.49 25.76 39.88
N LYS A 568 8.15 25.51 41.02
CA LYS A 568 9.29 26.35 41.47
C LYS A 568 10.58 26.07 40.69
N VAL A 569 10.74 24.86 40.15
CA VAL A 569 11.86 24.50 39.28
C VAL A 569 11.71 25.19 37.93
N LEU A 570 10.50 25.18 37.36
CA LEU A 570 10.17 25.81 36.08
C LEU A 570 10.28 27.34 36.09
N GLN A 571 10.00 27.98 37.24
CA GLN A 571 10.21 29.44 37.43
C GLN A 571 11.69 29.83 37.54
N LYS A 572 12.55 28.98 38.11
CA LYS A 572 13.99 29.29 38.26
C LYS A 572 14.82 29.03 37.01
N THR A 573 14.39 28.13 36.12
CA THR A 573 15.16 27.75 34.92
C THR A 573 14.94 28.64 33.69
N LYS A 574 14.21 29.77 33.81
CA LYS A 574 13.80 30.64 32.68
C LYS A 574 13.08 29.91 31.53
N LEU A 575 12.64 28.67 31.74
CA LEU A 575 12.01 27.83 30.72
C LEU A 575 10.70 28.45 30.21
N LEU A 576 9.95 29.11 31.12
CA LEU A 576 8.73 29.83 30.80
C LEU A 576 8.98 31.04 29.88
N ASP A 577 10.12 31.71 30.04
CA ASP A 577 10.51 32.84 29.18
C ASP A 577 10.96 32.36 27.79
N TYR A 578 11.57 31.17 27.70
CA TYR A 578 11.87 30.51 26.43
C TYR A 578 10.61 30.05 25.68
N VAL A 579 9.62 29.48 26.39
CA VAL A 579 8.32 29.12 25.79
C VAL A 579 7.57 30.37 25.30
N LYS A 580 7.62 31.48 26.05
CA LYS A 580 7.08 32.78 25.61
C LYS A 580 7.85 33.35 24.40
N LEU A 581 9.18 33.21 24.37
CA LEU A 581 10.02 33.66 23.25
C LEU A 581 9.74 32.84 21.98
N LEU A 582 9.62 31.51 22.10
CA LEU A 582 9.21 30.63 20.99
C LEU A 582 7.79 30.97 20.51
N GLY A 583 6.85 31.24 21.42
CA GLY A 583 5.51 31.72 21.08
C GLY A 583 5.52 33.04 20.29
N LYS A 584 6.35 34.01 20.71
CA LYS A 584 6.56 35.28 19.99
C LYS A 584 7.20 35.09 18.61
N ILE A 585 8.22 34.23 18.49
CA ILE A 585 8.90 33.94 17.21
C ILE A 585 7.96 33.25 16.22
N MET A 586 7.01 32.46 16.70
CA MET A 586 6.07 31.69 15.87
C MET A 586 4.72 32.40 15.62
N GLY A 587 4.57 33.66 16.04
CA GLY A 587 3.36 34.46 15.77
C GLY A 587 2.08 33.99 16.47
N GLN A 588 2.17 33.18 17.54
CA GLN A 588 1.01 32.73 18.31
C GLN A 588 0.98 33.34 19.72
N VAL A 589 -0.16 33.89 20.10
CA VAL A 589 -0.36 34.63 21.36
C VAL A 589 -0.75 33.71 22.55
N THR A 590 -0.94 32.41 22.33
CA THR A 590 -1.49 31.50 23.36
C THR A 590 -0.56 30.38 23.91
N PRO A 591 0.75 30.58 24.22
CA PRO A 591 1.58 29.47 24.72
C PRO A 591 1.34 29.12 26.20
N VAL A 592 0.72 30.01 26.97
CA VAL A 592 0.75 29.93 28.44
C VAL A 592 -0.33 28.99 29.00
N LEU A 593 -1.48 28.85 28.34
CA LEU A 593 -2.61 28.08 28.90
C LEU A 593 -2.41 26.55 28.84
N LEU A 594 -1.78 26.03 27.78
CA LEU A 594 -1.51 24.58 27.61
C LEU A 594 -0.38 24.07 28.51
N PHE A 595 0.54 24.95 28.91
CA PHE A 595 1.63 24.62 29.83
C PHE A 595 1.11 24.29 31.24
N PHE A 596 0.00 24.91 31.67
CA PHE A 596 -0.60 24.67 32.98
C PHE A 596 -1.55 23.48 33.02
N THR A 597 -2.24 23.14 31.93
CA THR A 597 -3.15 21.97 31.90
C THR A 597 -2.40 20.64 31.97
N GLY A 598 -1.17 20.55 31.45
CA GLY A 598 -0.29 19.40 31.65
C GLY A 598 0.21 19.24 33.10
N ILE A 599 0.47 20.36 33.77
CA ILE A 599 0.88 20.38 35.19
C ILE A 599 -0.28 19.99 36.12
N ASP A 600 -1.52 20.37 35.80
CA ASP A 600 -2.69 19.97 36.58
C ASP A 600 -3.05 18.47 36.44
N ARG A 601 -2.65 17.82 35.34
CA ARG A 601 -2.71 16.35 35.21
C ARG A 601 -1.67 15.66 36.09
N LEU A 602 -0.46 16.23 36.17
CA LEU A 602 0.62 15.79 37.06
C LEU A 602 0.37 16.09 38.55
N ARG A 603 -0.64 16.91 38.87
CA ARG A 603 -1.08 17.18 40.25
C ARG A 603 -2.12 16.17 40.76
N ARG A 604 -2.74 15.41 39.85
CA ARG A 604 -3.77 14.41 40.16
C ARG A 604 -3.25 12.97 40.12
N LEU A 605 -2.05 12.76 39.56
CA LEU A 605 -1.20 11.58 39.78
C LEU A 605 -0.27 11.89 40.95
#